data_AF-A0A1M7MQ50-F1
#
_entry.id   AF-A0A1M7MQ50-F1
#
_cell.length_a   1.000
_cell.length_b   1.000
_cell.length_c   1.000
_cell.angle_alpha   90.00
_cell.angle_beta   90.00
_cell.angle_gamma   90.00
#
_symmetry.space_group_name_H-M   'P 1'
#
loop_
_entity.id
_entity.type
_entity.pdbx_description
1 polymer ?
#
loop_
_entity_poly.entity_id
_entity_poly.type
_entity_poly.pdbx_seq_one_letter_code
_entity_poly.pdbx_strand_id
1 'polypeptide(L)'
;MTLPNFANVITISRMSTMNISLPDALKDYVDEQVVARGYGTSSEYVRDLIRKDQDRMALKALVIEGLASPISERSHESIIEAQRQRIRKAASR
;
A
#
# COMPACT_ATOMS: atom_id res chain seq x y z
N MET A 1 14.46 -27.10 28.43
CA MET A 1 13.73 -25.92 28.94
C MET A 1 14.24 -24.72 28.16
N THR A 2 13.65 -24.51 26.99
CA THR A 2 14.07 -23.52 25.98
C THR A 2 13.34 -22.21 26.26
N LEU A 3 14.10 -21.14 26.52
CA LEU A 3 13.56 -19.79 26.67
C LEU A 3 13.09 -19.24 25.30
N PRO A 4 11.93 -18.57 25.20
CA PRO A 4 11.50 -17.94 23.95
C PRO A 4 12.39 -16.73 23.62
N ASN A 5 12.85 -16.69 22.37
CA ASN A 5 13.61 -15.56 21.82
C ASN A 5 12.66 -14.39 21.53
N PHE A 6 12.62 -13.38 22.41
CA PHE A 6 11.80 -12.16 22.26
C PHE A 6 12.52 -11.01 21.52
N ALA A 7 13.72 -11.24 20.96
CA ALA A 7 14.40 -10.21 20.18
C ALA A 7 13.89 -10.24 18.73
N ASN A 8 12.75 -9.59 18.48
CA ASN A 8 12.46 -9.11 17.13
C ASN A 8 13.55 -8.09 16.81
N VAL A 9 14.50 -8.47 15.96
CA VAL A 9 15.57 -7.61 15.48
C VAL A 9 14.90 -6.35 14.97
N ILE A 10 14.96 -5.28 15.77
CA ILE A 10 14.66 -3.93 15.32
C ILE A 10 15.69 -3.69 14.24
N THR A 11 15.32 -4.02 13.01
CA THR A 11 16.01 -3.55 11.83
C THR A 11 15.79 -2.06 11.91
N ILE A 12 16.75 -1.35 12.49
CA ILE A 12 16.89 0.09 12.33
C ILE A 12 17.16 0.22 10.84
N SER A 13 16.09 0.31 10.05
CA SER A 13 16.15 0.63 8.64
C SER A 13 16.90 1.93 8.57
N ARG A 14 18.19 1.89 8.19
CA ARG A 14 18.97 3.11 7.95
C ARG A 14 18.17 3.93 6.95
N MET A 15 17.61 5.05 7.40
CA MET A 15 16.98 5.98 6.48
C MET A 15 18.08 6.57 5.62
N SER A 16 18.07 6.20 4.34
CA SER A 16 18.88 6.89 3.35
C SER A 16 18.33 8.29 3.16
N THR A 17 19.21 9.29 3.25
CA THR A 17 18.86 10.70 3.06
C THR A 17 18.73 11.02 1.58
N MET A 18 17.69 11.77 1.21
CA MET A 18 17.50 12.29 -0.14
C MET A 18 17.25 13.79 -0.05
N ASN A 19 18.11 14.58 -0.70
CA ASN A 19 17.97 16.03 -0.75
C ASN A 19 17.19 16.42 -2.01
N ILE A 20 16.19 17.28 -1.86
CA ILE A 20 15.35 17.77 -2.97
C ILE A 20 15.25 19.28 -2.84
N SER A 21 15.49 20.00 -3.94
CA SER A 21 15.22 21.43 -4.05
C SER A 21 13.83 21.64 -4.65
N LEU A 22 13.04 22.51 -4.03
CA LEU A 22 11.70 22.86 -4.48
C LEU A 22 11.63 24.39 -4.71
N PRO A 23 10.90 24.86 -5.73
CA PRO A 23 10.47 26.26 -5.80
C PRO A 23 9.67 26.65 -4.56
N ASP A 24 9.72 27.92 -4.17
CA ASP A 24 9.08 28.42 -2.94
C ASP A 24 7.59 28.02 -2.84
N ALA A 25 6.84 28.18 -3.94
CA ALA A 25 5.42 27.81 -3.98
C ALA A 25 5.16 26.32 -3.66
N LEU A 26 6.06 25.41 -4.07
CA LEU A 26 5.93 23.99 -3.75
C LEU A 26 6.34 23.69 -2.31
N LYS A 27 7.32 24.42 -1.77
CA LYS A 27 7.69 24.32 -0.37
C LYS A 27 6.54 24.75 0.53
N ASP A 28 5.91 25.89 0.24
CA ASP A 28 4.78 26.41 1.01
C ASP A 28 3.61 25.42 1.00
N TYR A 29 3.29 24.87 -0.18
CA TYR A 29 2.29 23.82 -0.29
C TYR A 29 2.64 22.60 0.57
N VAL A 30 3.89 22.13 0.56
CA VAL A 30 4.32 21.00 1.41
C VAL A 30 4.12 21.32 2.89
N ASP A 31 4.51 22.52 3.32
CA ASP A 31 4.39 22.94 4.72
C ASP A 31 2.92 23.01 5.18
N GLU A 32 2.03 23.52 4.33
CA GLU A 32 0.58 23.49 4.58
C GLU A 32 0.06 22.05 4.74
N GLN A 33 0.50 21.12 3.88
CA GLN A 33 0.06 19.72 3.97
C GLN A 33 0.61 19.03 5.21
N VAL A 34 1.83 19.38 5.65
CA VAL A 34 2.42 18.87 6.90
C VAL A 34 1.54 19.25 8.08
N VAL A 35 1.15 20.53 8.19
CA VAL A 35 0.27 21.00 9.27
C VAL A 35 -1.14 20.41 9.17
N ALA A 36 -1.77 20.51 8.00
CA ALA A 36 -3.16 20.11 7.80
C ALA A 36 -3.41 18.61 8.02
N ARG A 37 -2.41 17.77 7.77
CA ARG A 37 -2.52 16.30 7.90
C ARG A 37 -1.76 15.74 9.10
N GLY A 38 -1.14 16.60 9.91
CA GLY A 38 -0.48 16.23 11.17
C GLY A 38 0.83 15.46 10.99
N TYR A 39 1.57 15.69 9.90
CA TYR A 39 2.92 15.13 9.76
C TYR A 39 3.92 15.88 10.64
N GLY A 40 4.97 15.19 11.10
CA GLY A 40 6.02 15.81 11.91
C GLY A 40 7.08 16.53 11.07
N THR A 41 7.26 16.15 9.80
CA THR A 41 8.27 16.75 8.91
C THR A 41 7.85 16.72 7.43
N SER A 42 8.42 17.61 6.62
CA SER A 42 8.25 17.60 5.15
C SER A 42 8.73 16.27 4.54
N SER A 43 9.83 15.69 5.04
CA SER A 43 10.31 14.38 4.59
C SER A 43 9.32 13.24 4.87
N GLU A 44 8.53 13.35 5.94
CA GLU A 44 7.49 12.37 6.26
C GLU A 44 6.32 12.47 5.28
N TYR A 45 5.86 13.68 5.01
CA TYR A 45 4.85 13.91 3.98
C TYR A 45 5.30 13.38 2.61
N VAL A 46 6.54 13.68 2.20
CA VAL A 46 7.09 13.21 0.92
C VAL A 46 7.20 11.68 0.87
N ARG A 47 7.65 11.03 1.96
CA ARG A 47 7.67 9.56 2.04
C ARG A 47 6.29 8.95 1.89
N ASP A 48 5.28 9.55 2.50
CA ASP A 48 3.90 9.10 2.35
C ASP A 48 3.35 9.31 0.94
N LEU A 49 3.65 10.43 0.30
CA LEU A 49 3.32 10.67 -1.11
C LEU A 49 3.92 9.61 -2.03
N ILE A 50 5.19 9.23 -1.82
CA ILE A 50 5.85 8.19 -2.62
C ILE A 50 5.14 6.85 -2.46
N ARG A 51 4.73 6.47 -1.24
CA ARG A 51 3.98 5.22 -1.03
C ARG A 51 2.62 5.26 -1.75
N LYS A 52 1.89 6.37 -1.64
CA LYS A 52 0.62 6.55 -2.36
C LYS A 52 0.78 6.48 -3.88
N ASP A 53 1.89 6.98 -4.41
CA ASP A 53 2.21 6.87 -5.83
C ASP A 53 2.50 5.42 -6.23
N GLN A 54 3.30 4.70 -5.44
CA GLN A 54 3.55 3.27 -5.63
C GLN A 54 2.25 2.45 -5.61
N ASP A 55 1.36 2.72 -4.65
CA ASP A 55 0.05 2.06 -4.55
C ASP A 55 -0.82 2.35 -5.78
N ARG A 56 -0.83 3.60 -6.27
CA ARG A 56 -1.53 3.95 -7.52
C ARG A 56 -0.96 3.21 -8.72
N MET A 57 0.36 3.11 -8.83
CA MET A 57 1.00 2.40 -9.93
C MET A 57 0.69 0.90 -9.89
N ALA A 58 0.72 0.29 -8.69
CA ALA A 58 0.34 -1.10 -8.49
C ALA A 58 -1.13 -1.35 -8.88
N LEU A 59 -2.05 -0.50 -8.44
CA LEU A 59 -3.46 -0.59 -8.81
C LEU A 59 -3.66 -0.43 -10.32
N LYS A 60 -2.98 0.54 -10.94
CA LYS A 60 -3.04 0.75 -12.40
C LYS A 60 -2.58 -0.49 -13.16
N ALA A 61 -1.52 -1.15 -12.71
CA ALA A 61 -1.03 -2.39 -13.32
C ALA A 61 -2.10 -3.50 -13.26
N LEU A 62 -2.75 -3.70 -12.10
CA LEU A 62 -3.82 -4.69 -11.94
C LEU A 62 -5.04 -4.40 -12.82
N VAL A 63 -5.41 -3.13 -12.97
CA VAL A 63 -6.51 -2.73 -13.88
C VAL A 63 -6.16 -3.05 -15.33
N ILE A 64 -4.92 -2.76 -15.76
CA ILE A 64 -4.47 -3.08 -17.12
C ILE A 64 -4.47 -4.59 -17.35
N GLU A 65 -4.00 -5.38 -16.38
CA GLU A 65 -4.05 -6.85 -16.43
C GLU A 65 -5.50 -7.35 -16.56
N GLY A 66 -6.42 -6.80 -15.76
CA GLY A 66 -7.84 -7.14 -15.83
C GLY A 66 -8.48 -6.78 -17.17
N LEU A 67 -8.14 -5.63 -17.75
CA LEU A 67 -8.61 -5.21 -19.07
C LEU A 67 -8.05 -6.08 -20.21
N ALA A 68 -6.84 -6.59 -20.07
CA ALA A 68 -6.23 -7.52 -21.02
C ALA A 68 -6.75 -8.97 -20.85
N SER A 69 -7.45 -9.26 -19.75
CA SER A 69 -7.99 -10.59 -19.49
C SER A 69 -9.26 -10.86 -20.32
N PRO A 70 -9.53 -12.13 -20.69
CA PRO A 70 -10.78 -12.49 -21.35
C PRO A 70 -12.00 -12.18 -20.47
N ILE A 71 -13.10 -11.78 -21.10
CA ILE A 71 -14.38 -11.59 -20.41
C ILE A 71 -14.85 -12.94 -19.88
N SER A 72 -15.22 -13.00 -18.61
CA SER A 72 -15.77 -14.21 -18.02
C SER A 72 -17.19 -14.47 -18.53
N GLU A 73 -17.44 -15.69 -18.99
CA GLU A 73 -18.79 -16.16 -19.33
C GLU A 73 -19.63 -16.54 -18.10
N ARG A 74 -19.04 -16.55 -16.90
CA ARG A 74 -19.76 -16.91 -15.67
C ARG A 74 -20.66 -15.78 -15.23
N SER A 75 -21.89 -16.12 -14.86
CA SER A 75 -22.78 -15.17 -14.21
C SER A 75 -22.26 -14.77 -12.82
N HIS A 76 -22.69 -13.61 -12.36
CA HIS A 76 -22.34 -13.08 -11.04
C HIS A 76 -22.72 -14.06 -9.91
N GLU A 77 -23.89 -14.69 -10.02
CA GLU A 77 -24.42 -15.65 -9.04
C GLU A 77 -23.53 -16.91 -8.97
N SER A 78 -23.10 -17.42 -10.12
CA SER A 78 -22.19 -18.57 -10.21
C SER A 78 -20.83 -18.28 -9.55
N ILE A 79 -20.31 -17.06 -9.77
CA ILE A 79 -19.05 -16.62 -9.15
C ILE A 79 -19.20 -16.56 -7.62
N ILE A 80 -20.27 -15.94 -7.10
CA ILE A 80 -20.49 -15.82 -5.66
C ILE A 80 -20.66 -17.20 -5.02
N GLU A 81 -21.46 -18.09 -5.62
CA GLU A 81 -21.69 -19.41 -5.07
C GLU A 81 -20.41 -20.25 -5.03
N ALA A 82 -19.59 -20.19 -6.09
CA ALA A 82 -18.28 -20.82 -6.11
C ALA A 82 -17.37 -20.31 -4.98
N GLN A 83 -17.38 -19.00 -4.69
CA GLN A 83 -16.60 -18.44 -3.57
C GLN A 83 -17.12 -18.91 -2.21
N ARG A 84 -18.44 -18.94 -2.00
CA ARG A 84 -19.06 -19.44 -0.75
C ARG A 84 -18.69 -20.90 -0.50
N GLN A 85 -18.74 -21.73 -1.53
CA GLN A 85 -18.36 -23.15 -1.44
C GLN A 85 -16.88 -23.33 -1.04
N ARG A 86 -15.99 -22.52 -1.63
CA ARG A 86 -14.56 -22.53 -1.27
C ARG A 86 -14.34 -22.18 0.21
N ILE A 87 -15.00 -21.15 0.72
CA ILE A 87 -14.90 -20.72 2.12
C ILE A 87 -15.41 -21.83 3.06
N ARG A 88 -16.58 -22.42 2.77
CA ARG A 88 -17.13 -23.53 3.57
C ARG A 88 -16.18 -24.73 3.64
N LYS A 89 -15.58 -25.09 2.51
CA LYS A 89 -14.60 -26.20 2.42
C LYS A 89 -13.31 -25.93 3.19
N ALA A 90 -12.88 -24.67 3.27
CA ALA A 90 -11.72 -24.26 4.06
C ALA A 90 -12.03 -24.28 5.56
N ALA A 91 -13.25 -23.92 5.97
CA ALA A 91 -13.68 -23.96 7.37
C ALA A 91 -13.99 -25.37 7.90
N SER A 92 -14.25 -26.32 7.00
CA SER A 92 -14.46 -27.74 7.34
C SER A 92 -13.16 -28.57 7.35
N ARG A 93 -12.00 -27.93 7.21
CA ARG A 93 -10.67 -28.53 7.32
C ARG A 93 -10.02 -28.08 8.62
#